data_AF-A0A7Y5FEB0-F1
#
_entry.id   AF-A0A7Y5FEB0-F1
#
_cell.length_a   1.000
_cell.length_b   1.000
_cell.length_c   1.000
_cell.angle_alpha   90.00
_cell.angle_beta   90.00
_cell.angle_gamma   90.00
#
_symmetry.space_group_name_H-M   'P 1'
#
loop_
_entity.id
_entity.type
_entity.pdbx_description
1 polymer ?
#
loop_
_entity_poly.entity_id
_entity_poly.type
_entity_poly.pdbx_seq_one_letter_code
_entity_poly.pdbx_strand_id
1 'polypeptide(L)'
;MNAALERIEHVVCVGHAAALKRDWRGAHAALRACADFAELHRPPEHAEYSPAELIARVARSAGRPVEVSGGRAPNLAGDIERIASIARALLRSAVLEHDALLCANLVECDTVPAWRFSIDGPGRFPDRIDFGFDLTLTFSECEALWTCATRGGRIDSRKGELDLRLKGVRACPDVPTGCESIITALRAAEQHARILATEEFASADMGALHDCLNHILNEFDAQDDSLAPCDPVALVREAIPAAAPDDVAPLHVTVAPGIPPILVRRNRIARLFRTLGALGRAALTHGGSMRLEITYDAPQRIMSLSFQLSGAHEREAVEMYLPSVHRGVARHGGEMALDSSSEEIYLLIAIPDEVARALDEWLPGWDTFAPRSIQMLRLLKSGGPVPPEELILGGVLEDELERRLLPRLGVAPAATLVHELTPRSPALTSSSAQRIEKVLSQLKRGRPKKEICAPAYAAEILWMFSVDARHAAAIGIRDGALAEVPELCHVLAAASIDRLDALRRIACMVLPPV
;
A
#
# COMPACT_ATOMS: atom_id res chain seq x y z
N MET A 1 0.10 1.92 -11.93
CA MET A 1 -1.30 1.43 -12.10
C MET A 1 -2.22 2.61 -12.42
N ASN A 2 -3.29 2.40 -13.19
CA ASN A 2 -4.22 3.44 -13.65
C ASN A 2 -5.09 3.98 -12.49
N ALA A 3 -5.17 5.29 -12.26
CA ALA A 3 -5.99 5.89 -11.19
C ALA A 3 -7.50 5.55 -11.27
N ALA A 4 -8.01 5.26 -12.49
CA ALA A 4 -9.37 4.77 -12.66
C ALA A 4 -9.57 3.35 -12.08
N LEU A 5 -8.57 2.49 -12.23
CA LEU A 5 -8.60 1.11 -11.71
C LEU A 5 -8.58 1.09 -10.17
N GLU A 6 -7.87 2.02 -9.53
CA GLU A 6 -7.89 2.14 -8.06
C GLU A 6 -9.29 2.50 -7.52
N ARG A 7 -9.98 3.43 -8.20
CA ARG A 7 -11.36 3.81 -7.85
C ARG A 7 -12.32 2.64 -8.01
N ILE A 8 -12.20 1.87 -9.11
CA ILE A 8 -13.02 0.69 -9.36
C ILE A 8 -12.83 -0.37 -8.28
N GLU A 9 -11.58 -0.65 -7.88
CA GLU A 9 -11.32 -1.69 -6.87
C GLU A 9 -12.09 -1.44 -5.57
N HIS A 10 -12.15 -0.18 -5.12
CA HIS A 10 -12.86 0.19 -3.91
C HIS A 10 -14.34 -0.27 -3.97
N VAL A 11 -15.03 0.05 -5.06
CA VAL A 11 -16.44 -0.27 -5.21
C VAL A 11 -16.67 -1.75 -5.52
N VAL A 12 -15.72 -2.44 -6.15
CA VAL A 12 -15.74 -3.91 -6.24
C VAL A 12 -15.69 -4.54 -4.85
N CYS A 13 -14.90 -4.00 -3.92
CA CYS A 13 -14.88 -4.48 -2.53
C CYS A 13 -16.24 -4.25 -1.84
N VAL A 14 -16.93 -3.14 -2.13
CA VAL A 14 -18.30 -2.89 -1.65
C VAL A 14 -19.27 -3.94 -2.20
N GLY A 15 -19.24 -4.17 -3.51
CA GLY A 15 -20.09 -5.16 -4.16
C GLY A 15 -19.85 -6.58 -3.63
N HIS A 16 -18.58 -6.94 -3.36
CA HIS A 16 -18.22 -8.22 -2.76
C HIS A 16 -18.71 -8.35 -1.31
N ALA A 17 -18.55 -7.31 -0.49
CA ALA A 17 -19.06 -7.33 0.87
C ALA A 17 -20.59 -7.41 0.93
N ALA A 18 -21.30 -6.71 0.04
CA ALA A 18 -22.75 -6.81 -0.09
C ALA A 18 -23.19 -8.22 -0.51
N ALA A 19 -22.50 -8.82 -1.49
CA ALA A 19 -22.74 -10.19 -1.94
C ALA A 19 -22.54 -11.22 -0.81
N LEU A 20 -21.49 -11.07 0.02
CA LEU A 20 -21.26 -11.93 1.19
C LEU A 20 -22.39 -11.83 2.23
N LYS A 21 -22.99 -10.63 2.39
CA LYS A 21 -24.16 -10.39 3.24
C LYS A 21 -25.49 -10.79 2.58
N ARG A 22 -25.46 -11.29 1.33
CA ARG A 22 -26.63 -11.58 0.49
C ARG A 22 -27.51 -10.36 0.20
N ASP A 23 -26.93 -9.16 0.26
CA ASP A 23 -27.56 -7.95 -0.26
C ASP A 23 -27.32 -7.86 -1.76
N TRP A 24 -28.12 -8.61 -2.53
CA TRP A 24 -27.97 -8.68 -3.98
C TRP A 24 -28.28 -7.37 -4.69
N ARG A 25 -29.18 -6.55 -4.12
CA ARG A 25 -29.49 -5.23 -4.67
C ARG A 25 -28.33 -4.26 -4.48
N GLY A 26 -27.74 -4.23 -3.28
CA GLY A 26 -26.52 -3.46 -3.02
C GLY A 26 -25.34 -3.92 -3.88
N ALA A 27 -25.14 -5.23 -4.00
CA ALA A 27 -24.10 -5.80 -4.86
C ALA A 27 -24.31 -5.43 -6.34
N HIS A 28 -25.53 -5.57 -6.85
CA HIS A 28 -25.86 -5.19 -8.22
C HIS A 28 -25.64 -3.70 -8.47
N ALA A 29 -26.09 -2.83 -7.56
CA ALA A 29 -25.90 -1.39 -7.68
C ALA A 29 -24.40 -1.02 -7.74
N ALA A 30 -23.58 -1.57 -6.85
CA ALA A 30 -22.13 -1.32 -6.81
C ALA A 30 -21.43 -1.82 -8.08
N LEU A 31 -21.74 -3.05 -8.52
CA LEU A 31 -21.11 -3.64 -9.71
C LEU A 31 -21.54 -2.95 -11.00
N ARG A 32 -22.79 -2.49 -11.07
CA ARG A 32 -23.26 -1.66 -12.18
C ARG A 32 -22.53 -0.32 -12.24
N ALA A 33 -22.36 0.36 -11.11
CA ALA A 33 -21.58 1.60 -11.06
C ALA A 33 -20.13 1.37 -11.54
N CYS A 34 -19.50 0.28 -11.09
CA CYS A 34 -18.17 -0.13 -11.57
C CYS A 34 -18.15 -0.40 -13.08
N ALA A 35 -19.12 -1.15 -13.60
CA ALA A 35 -19.18 -1.50 -15.02
C ALA A 35 -19.40 -0.26 -15.89
N ASP A 36 -20.34 0.61 -15.52
CA ASP A 36 -20.61 1.88 -16.21
C ASP A 36 -19.36 2.78 -16.20
N PHE A 37 -18.65 2.87 -15.06
CA PHE A 37 -17.42 3.65 -14.95
C PHE A 37 -16.26 3.03 -15.74
N ALA A 38 -16.04 1.73 -15.63
CA ALA A 38 -14.95 1.02 -16.31
C ALA A 38 -15.11 1.02 -17.83
N GLU A 39 -16.36 0.96 -18.32
CA GLU A 39 -16.70 1.12 -19.73
C GLU A 39 -16.19 2.44 -20.31
N LEU A 40 -16.22 3.50 -19.50
CA LEU A 40 -15.68 4.78 -19.90
C LEU A 40 -14.17 4.78 -20.01
N HIS A 41 -13.45 3.74 -19.58
CA HIS A 41 -11.99 3.67 -19.63
C HIS A 41 -11.46 2.57 -20.56
N ARG A 42 -12.29 1.79 -21.26
CA ARG A 42 -11.79 0.80 -22.24
C ARG A 42 -11.13 1.45 -23.47
N PRO A 43 -10.33 0.72 -24.27
CA PRO A 43 -9.92 1.17 -25.58
C PRO A 43 -11.14 1.54 -26.46
N PRO A 44 -11.12 2.68 -27.18
CA PRO A 44 -12.27 3.10 -27.97
C PRO A 44 -12.48 2.22 -29.21
N GLU A 45 -13.74 1.85 -29.47
CA GLU A 45 -14.15 1.06 -30.62
C GLU A 45 -15.02 1.92 -31.54
N HIS A 46 -14.42 2.51 -32.59
CA HIS A 46 -15.14 3.45 -33.45
C HIS A 46 -15.97 2.73 -34.51
N ALA A 47 -17.26 3.04 -34.53
CA ALA A 47 -18.20 2.62 -35.56
C ALA A 47 -18.99 3.83 -36.10
N GLU A 48 -19.59 3.67 -37.27
CA GLU A 48 -20.48 4.69 -37.84
C GLU A 48 -21.83 4.68 -37.11
N TYR A 49 -22.37 5.85 -36.79
CA TYR A 49 -23.65 6.00 -36.09
C TYR A 49 -24.43 7.24 -36.53
N SER A 50 -25.75 7.20 -36.32
CA SER A 50 -26.66 8.34 -36.48
C SER A 50 -26.74 9.13 -35.17
N PRO A 51 -26.30 10.41 -35.14
CA PRO A 51 -26.42 11.26 -33.95
C PRO A 51 -27.83 11.40 -33.42
N ALA A 52 -28.83 11.45 -34.30
CA ALA A 52 -30.23 11.63 -33.94
C ALA A 52 -30.83 10.36 -33.29
N GLU A 53 -30.48 9.18 -33.79
CA GLU A 53 -30.93 7.92 -33.19
C GLU A 53 -30.28 7.69 -31.83
N LEU A 54 -28.98 8.01 -31.72
CA LEU A 54 -28.22 7.77 -30.51
C LEU A 54 -28.67 8.70 -29.36
N ILE A 55 -28.92 10.00 -29.60
CA ILE A 55 -29.43 10.92 -28.55
C ILE A 55 -30.81 10.47 -28.05
N ALA A 56 -31.69 10.01 -28.94
CA ALA A 56 -33.00 9.48 -28.55
C ALA A 56 -32.88 8.19 -27.71
N ARG A 57 -31.91 7.31 -28.03
CA ARG A 57 -31.58 6.13 -27.21
C ARG A 57 -31.04 6.52 -25.83
N VAL A 58 -30.16 7.51 -25.77
CA VAL A 58 -29.59 8.03 -24.52
C VAL A 58 -30.68 8.63 -23.64
N ALA A 59 -31.51 9.53 -24.17
CA ALA A 59 -32.60 10.17 -23.43
C ALA A 59 -33.58 9.15 -22.81
N ARG A 60 -33.99 8.13 -23.58
CA ARG A 60 -34.86 7.06 -23.07
C ARG A 60 -34.24 6.23 -21.93
N SER A 61 -32.91 6.13 -21.89
CA SER A 61 -32.16 5.37 -20.88
C SER A 61 -31.58 6.23 -19.76
N ALA A 62 -31.83 7.55 -19.78
CA ALA A 62 -31.36 8.49 -18.77
C ALA A 62 -31.98 8.21 -17.39
N GLY A 63 -33.15 7.56 -17.31
CA GLY A 63 -33.81 7.26 -16.04
C GLY A 63 -34.55 8.48 -15.45
N ARG A 64 -34.75 9.52 -16.25
CA ARG A 64 -35.58 10.70 -15.97
C ARG A 64 -36.17 11.24 -17.28
N PRO A 65 -37.26 12.03 -17.23
CA PRO A 65 -37.81 12.67 -18.42
C PRO A 65 -36.77 13.59 -19.07
N VAL A 66 -36.54 13.41 -20.37
CA VAL A 66 -35.68 14.26 -21.19
C VAL A 66 -36.40 14.55 -22.49
N GLU A 67 -36.65 15.82 -22.78
CA GLU A 67 -37.24 16.22 -24.05
C GLU A 67 -36.17 16.17 -25.14
N VAL A 68 -36.43 15.42 -26.21
CA VAL A 68 -35.51 15.31 -27.34
C VAL A 68 -36.09 16.05 -28.52
N SER A 69 -35.35 17.02 -29.03
CA SER A 69 -35.64 17.65 -30.31
C SER A 69 -34.39 17.62 -31.20
N GLY A 70 -34.52 17.63 -32.52
CA GLY A 70 -33.33 17.54 -33.35
C GLY A 70 -33.56 17.72 -34.85
N GLY A 71 -32.55 18.33 -35.49
CA GLY A 71 -32.43 18.39 -36.95
C GLY A 71 -31.82 17.12 -37.55
N ARG A 72 -31.60 17.11 -38.87
CA ARG A 72 -30.83 16.04 -39.54
C ARG A 72 -29.33 16.35 -39.43
N ALA A 73 -28.53 15.36 -39.03
CA ALA A 73 -27.07 15.42 -39.10
C ALA A 73 -26.54 14.24 -39.93
N PRO A 74 -25.38 14.38 -40.59
CA PRO A 74 -24.73 13.25 -41.23
C PRO A 74 -24.32 12.20 -40.19
N ASN A 75 -24.15 10.96 -40.64
CA ASN A 75 -23.54 9.92 -39.82
C ASN A 75 -22.11 10.31 -39.45
N LEU A 76 -21.71 9.92 -38.24
CA LEU A 76 -20.38 10.20 -37.69
C LEU A 76 -19.72 8.89 -37.25
N ALA A 77 -18.40 8.90 -37.15
CA ALA A 77 -17.63 7.79 -36.60
C ALA A 77 -17.25 8.09 -35.14
N GLY A 78 -17.58 7.18 -34.24
CA GLY A 78 -17.36 7.35 -32.81
C GLY A 78 -17.55 6.05 -32.05
N ASP A 79 -17.13 6.02 -30.79
CA ASP A 79 -17.41 4.92 -29.89
C ASP A 79 -18.84 5.06 -29.35
N ILE A 80 -19.77 4.36 -30.00
CA ILE A 80 -21.21 4.51 -29.77
C ILE A 80 -21.57 4.29 -28.30
N GLU A 81 -20.98 3.29 -27.66
CA GLU A 81 -21.30 2.94 -26.28
C GLU A 81 -20.66 3.92 -25.29
N ARG A 82 -19.41 4.38 -25.50
CA ARG A 82 -18.82 5.41 -24.63
C ARG A 82 -19.52 6.77 -24.79
N ILE A 83 -19.83 7.18 -26.02
CA ILE A 83 -20.60 8.40 -26.30
C ILE A 83 -21.95 8.33 -25.55
N ALA A 84 -22.66 7.21 -25.68
CA ALA A 84 -23.94 7.02 -25.01
C ALA A 84 -23.81 7.05 -23.48
N SER A 85 -22.79 6.38 -22.91
CA SER A 85 -22.57 6.33 -21.46
C SER A 85 -22.19 7.70 -20.89
N ILE A 86 -21.31 8.45 -21.54
CA ILE A 86 -20.94 9.82 -21.10
C ILE A 86 -22.17 10.73 -21.14
N ALA A 87 -22.89 10.73 -22.25
CA ALA A 87 -24.08 11.56 -22.41
C ALA A 87 -25.17 11.20 -21.38
N ARG A 88 -25.38 9.91 -21.12
CA ARG A 88 -26.31 9.43 -20.11
C ARG A 88 -25.89 9.85 -18.70
N ALA A 89 -24.61 9.75 -18.39
CA ALA A 89 -24.07 10.18 -17.09
C ALA A 89 -24.29 11.68 -16.88
N LEU A 90 -23.97 12.52 -17.87
CA LEU A 90 -24.22 13.98 -17.82
C LEU A 90 -25.70 14.33 -17.59
N LEU A 91 -26.62 13.68 -18.31
CA LEU A 91 -28.06 13.92 -18.14
C LEU A 91 -28.56 13.47 -16.76
N ARG A 92 -28.03 12.35 -16.22
CA ARG A 92 -28.35 11.86 -14.87
C ARG A 92 -27.81 12.76 -13.78
N SER A 93 -26.63 13.32 -13.97
CA SER A 93 -25.98 14.17 -12.97
C SER A 93 -26.56 15.59 -12.93
N ALA A 94 -27.34 16.02 -13.94
CA ALA A 94 -28.01 17.31 -13.91
C ALA A 94 -28.81 17.50 -12.61
N VAL A 95 -28.58 18.62 -11.92
CA VAL A 95 -29.33 19.02 -10.73
C VAL A 95 -30.46 19.92 -11.19
N LEU A 96 -31.68 19.40 -11.13
CA LEU A 96 -32.90 20.11 -11.49
C LEU A 96 -33.58 20.60 -10.20
N GLU A 97 -34.02 21.86 -10.19
CA GLU A 97 -34.79 22.42 -9.09
C GLU A 97 -36.23 22.68 -9.55
N HIS A 98 -37.19 22.53 -8.64
CA HIS A 98 -38.60 22.80 -8.89
C HIS A 98 -39.16 22.02 -10.11
N ASP A 99 -39.74 22.74 -11.07
CA ASP A 99 -40.36 22.24 -12.30
C ASP A 99 -39.41 22.27 -13.51
N ALA A 100 -38.11 22.42 -13.29
CA ALA A 100 -37.13 22.48 -14.36
C ALA A 100 -37.12 21.21 -15.23
N LEU A 101 -37.03 21.41 -16.55
CA LEU A 101 -37.01 20.35 -17.54
C LEU A 101 -35.62 20.19 -18.16
N LEU A 102 -35.24 18.96 -18.44
CA LEU A 102 -33.99 18.66 -19.13
C LEU A 102 -34.28 18.44 -20.61
N CYS A 103 -33.64 19.23 -21.46
CA CYS A 103 -33.77 19.14 -22.92
C CYS A 103 -32.46 18.64 -23.53
N ALA A 104 -32.57 17.81 -24.56
CA ALA A 104 -31.45 17.26 -25.30
C ALA A 104 -31.68 17.47 -26.80
N ASN A 105 -30.96 18.44 -27.37
CA ASN A 105 -31.19 18.94 -28.72
C ASN A 105 -30.03 18.61 -29.66
N LEU A 106 -30.31 18.06 -30.84
CA LEU A 106 -29.31 17.94 -31.90
C LEU A 106 -29.26 19.24 -32.70
N VAL A 107 -28.15 19.97 -32.56
CA VAL A 107 -27.91 21.29 -33.16
C VAL A 107 -26.62 21.30 -33.97
N GLU A 108 -26.39 22.37 -34.72
CA GLU A 108 -25.13 22.62 -35.42
C GLU A 108 -24.41 23.78 -34.72
N CYS A 109 -23.20 23.52 -34.21
CA CYS A 109 -22.35 24.51 -33.53
C CYS A 109 -21.05 24.68 -34.33
N ASP A 110 -20.81 25.88 -34.87
CA ASP A 110 -19.64 26.18 -35.72
C ASP A 110 -19.44 25.15 -36.85
N THR A 111 -20.51 24.81 -37.59
CA THR A 111 -20.53 23.81 -38.67
C THR A 111 -20.31 22.35 -38.24
N VAL A 112 -20.33 22.07 -36.93
CA VAL A 112 -20.16 20.74 -36.37
C VAL A 112 -21.45 20.28 -35.68
N PRO A 113 -21.95 19.06 -35.96
CA PRO A 113 -23.06 18.48 -35.21
C PRO A 113 -22.72 18.38 -33.71
N ALA A 114 -23.61 18.89 -32.86
CA ALA A 114 -23.47 18.88 -31.42
C ALA A 114 -24.77 18.46 -30.73
N TRP A 115 -24.64 17.79 -29.61
CA TRP A 115 -25.75 17.59 -28.68
C TRP A 115 -25.72 18.72 -27.66
N ARG A 116 -26.77 19.54 -27.66
CA ARG A 116 -27.00 20.56 -26.63
C ARG A 116 -27.86 19.98 -25.53
N PHE A 117 -27.31 19.85 -24.34
CA PHE A 117 -28.08 19.57 -23.13
C PHE A 117 -28.35 20.89 -22.44
N SER A 118 -29.62 21.23 -22.22
CA SER A 118 -30.01 22.48 -21.58
C SER A 118 -31.05 22.20 -20.49
N ILE A 119 -31.02 23.01 -19.44
CA ILE A 119 -32.03 22.99 -18.39
C ILE A 119 -32.97 24.17 -18.63
N ASP A 120 -34.24 23.88 -18.88
CA ASP A 120 -35.29 24.90 -18.92
C ASP A 120 -35.84 25.08 -17.51
N GLY A 121 -35.41 26.15 -16.84
CA GLY A 121 -35.72 26.42 -15.43
C GLY A 121 -34.50 26.45 -14.52
N PRO A 122 -34.69 26.53 -13.19
CA PRO A 122 -33.59 26.57 -12.23
C PRO A 122 -32.90 25.19 -12.15
N GLY A 123 -31.58 25.20 -12.31
CA GLY A 123 -30.77 24.00 -12.23
C GLY A 123 -29.34 24.23 -12.72
N ARG A 124 -28.53 23.17 -12.64
CA ARG A 124 -27.14 23.18 -13.12
C ARG A 124 -26.65 21.79 -13.48
N PHE A 125 -25.62 21.75 -14.32
CA PHE A 125 -24.78 20.57 -14.43
C PHE A 125 -23.68 20.65 -13.36
N PRO A 126 -23.44 19.58 -12.59
CA PRO A 126 -22.42 19.59 -11.55
C PRO A 126 -21.02 19.50 -12.15
N ASP A 127 -20.03 20.03 -11.43
CA ASP A 127 -18.61 19.95 -11.80
C ASP A 127 -18.04 18.52 -11.68
N ARG A 128 -18.78 17.63 -11.00
CA ARG A 128 -18.46 16.21 -10.82
C ARG A 128 -19.65 15.36 -11.21
N ILE A 129 -19.39 14.35 -12.03
CA ILE A 129 -20.37 13.36 -12.50
C ILE A 129 -20.26 12.15 -11.59
N ASP A 130 -21.33 11.86 -10.86
CA ASP A 130 -21.38 10.74 -9.91
C ASP A 130 -22.00 9.49 -10.55
N PHE A 131 -21.30 8.37 -10.42
CA PHE A 131 -21.74 7.03 -10.81
C PHE A 131 -22.27 6.22 -9.61
N GLY A 132 -22.16 6.78 -8.39
CA GLY A 132 -22.47 6.14 -7.12
C GLY A 132 -21.23 5.55 -6.45
N PHE A 133 -21.32 5.33 -5.14
CA PHE A 133 -20.25 4.73 -4.33
C PHE A 133 -18.91 5.51 -4.42
N ASP A 134 -18.96 6.84 -4.44
CA ASP A 134 -17.82 7.76 -4.64
C ASP A 134 -17.06 7.58 -5.98
N LEU A 135 -17.60 6.80 -6.92
CA LEU A 135 -17.10 6.79 -8.30
C LEU A 135 -17.52 8.08 -8.99
N THR A 136 -16.63 9.06 -8.95
CA THR A 136 -16.87 10.36 -9.57
C THR A 136 -15.87 10.65 -10.68
N LEU A 137 -16.33 11.33 -11.73
CA LEU A 137 -15.48 11.97 -12.73
C LEU A 137 -15.54 13.48 -12.56
N THR A 138 -14.39 14.14 -12.57
CA THR A 138 -14.33 15.58 -12.76
C THR A 138 -14.81 15.94 -14.17
N PHE A 139 -15.31 17.15 -14.36
CA PHE A 139 -15.70 17.63 -15.69
C PHE A 139 -14.54 17.55 -16.71
N SER A 140 -13.30 17.82 -16.29
CA SER A 140 -12.12 17.71 -17.15
C SER A 140 -11.83 16.26 -17.58
N GLU A 141 -12.00 15.28 -16.69
CA GLU A 141 -11.88 13.87 -17.05
C GLU A 141 -12.98 13.47 -18.04
N CYS A 142 -14.21 13.92 -17.80
CA CYS A 142 -15.33 13.68 -18.71
C CYS A 142 -15.07 14.24 -20.11
N GLU A 143 -14.55 15.46 -20.22
CA GLU A 143 -14.21 16.09 -21.50
C GLU A 143 -13.11 15.32 -22.24
N ALA A 144 -12.08 14.84 -21.51
CA ALA A 144 -11.02 14.01 -22.08
C ALA A 144 -11.59 12.69 -22.65
N LEU A 145 -12.45 12.02 -21.89
CA LEU A 145 -13.12 10.79 -22.30
C LEU A 145 -14.04 11.00 -23.51
N TRP A 146 -14.77 12.11 -23.53
CA TRP A 146 -15.61 12.51 -24.66
C TRP A 146 -14.79 12.76 -25.92
N THR A 147 -13.66 13.46 -25.78
CA THR A 147 -12.72 13.73 -26.88
C THR A 147 -12.24 12.41 -27.51
N CYS A 148 -11.86 11.42 -26.69
CA CYS A 148 -11.45 10.10 -27.17
C CYS A 148 -12.58 9.33 -27.86
N ALA A 149 -13.80 9.36 -27.28
CA ALA A 149 -14.95 8.65 -27.82
C ALA A 149 -15.43 9.21 -29.17
N THR A 150 -15.33 10.53 -29.38
CA THR A 150 -15.81 11.24 -30.58
C THR A 150 -14.72 11.58 -31.60
N ARG A 151 -13.48 11.08 -31.41
CA ARG A 151 -12.32 11.38 -32.26
C ARG A 151 -12.04 12.88 -32.38
N GLY A 152 -11.94 13.57 -31.25
CA GLY A 152 -11.52 14.98 -31.18
C GLY A 152 -12.64 15.99 -30.91
N GLY A 153 -13.85 15.53 -30.57
CA GLY A 153 -14.93 16.39 -30.07
C GLY A 153 -14.60 17.01 -28.71
N ARG A 154 -15.50 17.85 -28.19
CA ARG A 154 -15.33 18.53 -26.88
C ARG A 154 -16.67 18.82 -26.23
N ILE A 155 -16.63 19.18 -24.95
CA ILE A 155 -17.79 19.63 -24.20
C ILE A 155 -17.60 21.10 -23.86
N ASP A 156 -18.41 21.97 -24.43
CA ASP A 156 -18.43 23.40 -24.09
C ASP A 156 -19.48 23.63 -23.00
N SER A 157 -19.06 24.05 -21.80
CA SER A 157 -19.96 24.34 -20.67
C SER A 157 -20.36 25.81 -20.63
N ARG A 158 -21.66 26.06 -20.42
CA ARG A 158 -22.25 27.37 -20.14
C ARG A 158 -23.22 27.24 -18.97
N LYS A 159 -23.64 28.37 -18.38
CA LYS A 159 -24.58 28.36 -17.27
C LYS A 159 -25.90 27.67 -17.68
N GLY A 160 -26.15 26.47 -17.16
CA GLY A 160 -27.35 25.67 -17.43
C GLY A 160 -27.34 24.93 -18.78
N GLU A 161 -26.23 24.94 -19.54
CA GLU A 161 -26.14 24.32 -20.85
C GLU A 161 -24.79 23.62 -21.08
N LEU A 162 -24.80 22.50 -21.77
CA LEU A 162 -23.63 21.78 -22.26
C LEU A 162 -23.75 21.54 -23.76
N ASP A 163 -22.77 22.01 -24.53
CA ASP A 163 -22.65 21.75 -25.97
C ASP A 163 -21.62 20.65 -26.21
N LEU A 164 -22.09 19.42 -26.42
CA LEU A 164 -21.29 18.23 -26.66
C LEU A 164 -21.03 18.09 -28.16
N ARG A 165 -19.91 18.61 -28.65
CA ARG A 165 -19.53 18.51 -30.07
C ARG A 165 -19.14 17.08 -30.41
N LEU A 166 -19.74 16.52 -31.45
CA LEU A 166 -19.58 15.11 -31.83
C LEU A 166 -18.39 14.84 -32.76
N LYS A 167 -17.66 15.89 -33.15
CA LYS A 167 -16.46 15.82 -33.98
C LYS A 167 -15.55 17.01 -33.66
N GLY A 168 -14.26 16.89 -33.92
CA GLY A 168 -13.35 18.02 -33.85
C GLY A 168 -11.91 17.64 -34.20
N VAL A 169 -10.98 18.56 -33.91
CA VAL A 169 -9.55 18.45 -34.25
C VAL A 169 -8.65 18.37 -33.01
N ARG A 170 -9.23 18.22 -31.81
CA ARG A 170 -8.42 18.07 -30.60
C ARG A 170 -7.65 16.77 -30.65
N ALA A 171 -6.38 16.84 -30.24
CA ALA A 171 -5.59 15.65 -30.00
C ALA A 171 -6.30 14.83 -28.91
N CYS A 172 -6.51 13.53 -29.17
CA CYS A 172 -7.00 12.63 -28.15
C CYS A 172 -5.97 12.59 -27.02
N PRO A 173 -6.33 12.94 -25.78
CA PRO A 173 -5.41 12.80 -24.66
C PRO A 173 -5.04 11.32 -24.48
N ASP A 174 -3.82 11.08 -23.99
CA ASP A 174 -3.40 9.75 -23.55
C ASP A 174 -4.20 9.35 -22.31
N VAL A 175 -5.40 8.82 -22.51
CA VAL A 175 -6.22 8.29 -21.42
C VAL A 175 -5.73 6.88 -21.14
N PRO A 176 -5.24 6.60 -19.91
CA PRO A 176 -4.86 5.25 -19.53
C PRO A 176 -6.06 4.32 -19.72
N THR A 177 -5.93 3.32 -20.58
CA THR A 177 -7.00 2.35 -20.82
C THR A 177 -7.09 1.37 -19.65
N GLY A 178 -8.31 0.97 -19.30
CA GLY A 178 -8.57 -0.09 -18.32
C GLY A 178 -8.10 -1.45 -18.84
N CYS A 179 -7.99 -2.41 -17.93
CA CYS A 179 -7.68 -3.80 -18.29
C CYS A 179 -8.95 -4.47 -18.84
N GLU A 180 -8.95 -4.89 -20.11
CA GLU A 180 -10.12 -5.48 -20.78
C GLU A 180 -10.67 -6.71 -20.04
N SER A 181 -9.79 -7.48 -19.40
CA SER A 181 -10.17 -8.62 -18.55
C SER A 181 -11.01 -8.18 -17.35
N ILE A 182 -10.58 -7.16 -16.61
CA ILE A 182 -11.34 -6.56 -15.49
C ILE A 182 -12.73 -6.10 -15.96
N ILE A 183 -12.81 -5.42 -17.12
CA ILE A 183 -14.07 -4.89 -17.65
C ILE A 183 -15.03 -6.03 -18.02
N THR A 184 -14.50 -7.07 -18.68
CA THR A 184 -15.28 -8.25 -19.06
C THR A 184 -15.82 -8.97 -17.83
N ALA A 185 -14.96 -9.18 -16.82
CA ALA A 185 -15.34 -9.80 -15.56
C ALA A 185 -16.35 -8.96 -14.77
N LEU A 186 -16.23 -7.63 -14.79
CA LEU A 186 -17.20 -6.71 -14.17
C LEU A 186 -18.59 -6.82 -14.81
N ARG A 187 -18.68 -6.89 -16.13
CA ARG A 187 -19.96 -7.08 -16.84
C ARG A 187 -20.59 -8.43 -16.49
N ALA A 188 -19.78 -9.49 -16.42
CA ALA A 188 -20.26 -10.81 -15.99
C ALA A 188 -20.76 -10.77 -14.53
N ALA A 189 -19.99 -10.17 -13.62
CA ALA A 189 -20.36 -9.99 -12.22
C ALA A 189 -21.66 -9.18 -12.06
N GLU A 190 -21.80 -8.06 -12.80
CA GLU A 190 -23.03 -7.26 -12.82
C GLU A 190 -24.23 -8.09 -13.28
N GLN A 191 -24.08 -8.87 -14.35
CA GLN A 191 -25.16 -9.70 -14.87
C GLN A 191 -25.59 -10.78 -13.86
N HIS A 192 -24.64 -11.47 -13.23
CA HIS A 192 -24.93 -12.45 -12.19
C HIS A 192 -25.60 -11.81 -10.97
N ALA A 193 -25.11 -10.66 -10.51
CA ALA A 193 -25.70 -9.92 -9.40
C ALA A 193 -27.12 -9.43 -9.75
N ARG A 194 -27.36 -9.01 -10.99
CA ARG A 194 -28.68 -8.60 -11.47
C ARG A 194 -29.68 -9.76 -11.42
N ILE A 195 -29.29 -10.93 -11.90
CA ILE A 195 -30.13 -12.14 -11.86
C ILE A 195 -30.48 -12.46 -10.41
N LEU A 196 -29.49 -12.51 -9.52
CA LEU A 196 -29.65 -12.73 -8.08
C LEU A 196 -30.54 -11.68 -7.40
N ALA A 197 -30.50 -10.42 -7.85
CA ALA A 197 -31.34 -9.34 -7.32
C ALA A 197 -32.81 -9.43 -7.76
N THR A 198 -33.09 -10.14 -8.85
CA THR A 198 -34.45 -10.32 -9.41
C THR A 198 -35.10 -11.66 -9.06
N GLU A 199 -34.32 -12.70 -8.79
CA GLU A 199 -34.86 -14.03 -8.47
C GLU A 199 -35.22 -14.14 -6.97
N GLU A 200 -36.50 -14.35 -6.67
CA GLU A 200 -36.99 -14.46 -5.28
C GLU A 200 -36.56 -15.76 -4.55
N PHE A 201 -35.98 -16.76 -5.22
CA PHE A 201 -35.67 -18.07 -4.59
C PHE A 201 -34.39 -18.78 -5.09
N ALA A 202 -33.41 -18.86 -4.18
CA ALA A 202 -32.57 -20.01 -3.76
C ALA A 202 -31.75 -20.90 -4.74
N SER A 203 -31.89 -20.86 -6.06
CA SER A 203 -31.08 -21.73 -6.95
C SER A 203 -30.05 -21.02 -7.81
N ALA A 204 -29.97 -19.69 -7.73
CA ALA A 204 -28.97 -18.93 -8.48
C ALA A 204 -27.56 -19.26 -8.00
N ASP A 205 -26.68 -19.53 -8.96
CA ASP A 205 -25.28 -19.90 -8.73
C ASP A 205 -24.48 -18.73 -8.15
N MET A 206 -24.47 -18.63 -6.81
CA MET A 206 -23.63 -17.69 -6.06
C MET A 206 -22.13 -17.91 -6.34
N GLY A 207 -21.74 -19.13 -6.74
CA GLY A 207 -20.36 -19.47 -7.08
C GLY A 207 -19.87 -18.64 -8.26
N ALA A 208 -20.67 -18.54 -9.32
CA ALA A 208 -20.30 -17.77 -10.51
C ALA A 208 -20.04 -16.27 -10.22
N LEU A 209 -20.86 -15.63 -9.38
CA LEU A 209 -20.62 -14.24 -8.96
C LEU A 209 -19.32 -14.14 -8.13
N HIS A 210 -19.12 -15.05 -7.18
CA HIS A 210 -17.95 -15.05 -6.33
C HIS A 210 -16.65 -15.28 -7.13
N ASP A 211 -16.68 -16.17 -8.11
CA ASP A 211 -15.57 -16.46 -9.02
C ASP A 211 -15.22 -15.22 -9.86
N CYS A 212 -16.22 -14.52 -10.41
CA CYS A 212 -15.99 -13.26 -11.13
C CYS A 212 -15.34 -12.20 -10.23
N LEU A 213 -15.86 -12.01 -9.01
CA LEU A 213 -15.33 -11.03 -8.06
C LEU A 213 -13.90 -11.38 -7.63
N ASN A 214 -13.64 -12.64 -7.31
CA ASN A 214 -12.30 -13.10 -6.95
C ASN A 214 -11.32 -12.94 -8.11
N HIS A 215 -11.74 -13.22 -9.34
CA HIS A 215 -10.93 -12.99 -10.52
C HIS A 215 -10.55 -11.51 -10.66
N ILE A 216 -11.52 -10.58 -10.61
CA ILE A 216 -11.28 -9.13 -10.65
C ILE A 216 -10.30 -8.71 -9.55
N LEU A 217 -10.54 -9.14 -8.31
CA LEU A 217 -9.72 -8.77 -7.17
C LEU A 217 -8.30 -9.34 -7.28
N ASN A 218 -8.13 -10.53 -7.83
CA ASN A 218 -6.81 -11.13 -8.07
C ASN A 218 -6.06 -10.41 -9.18
N GLU A 219 -6.74 -9.91 -10.22
CA GLU A 219 -6.11 -9.07 -11.25
C GLU A 219 -5.58 -7.76 -10.66
N PHE A 220 -6.32 -7.13 -9.74
CA PHE A 220 -5.82 -5.95 -9.02
C PHE A 220 -4.58 -6.24 -8.16
N ASP A 221 -4.44 -7.45 -7.62
CA ASP A 221 -3.25 -7.86 -6.87
C ASP A 221 -2.09 -8.25 -7.77
N ALA A 222 -2.36 -8.82 -8.95
CA ALA A 222 -1.32 -9.15 -9.93
C ALA A 222 -0.63 -7.88 -10.48
N GLN A 223 -1.30 -6.74 -10.40
CA GLN A 223 -0.76 -5.42 -10.75
C GLN A 223 0.06 -4.76 -9.62
N ASP A 224 0.05 -5.32 -8.39
CA ASP A 224 0.91 -4.85 -7.31
C ASP A 224 2.36 -5.30 -7.51
N ASP A 225 3.29 -4.47 -7.03
CA ASP A 225 4.71 -4.85 -6.98
C ASP A 225 4.93 -6.05 -6.04
N SER A 226 6.05 -6.75 -6.24
CA SER A 226 6.50 -7.77 -5.31
C SER A 226 6.68 -7.20 -3.90
N LEU A 227 6.58 -8.07 -2.88
CA LEU A 227 6.89 -7.69 -1.51
C LEU A 227 8.29 -7.07 -1.44
N ALA A 228 8.40 -5.88 -0.83
CA ALA A 228 9.65 -5.19 -0.64
C ALA A 228 9.67 -4.47 0.72
N PRO A 229 10.83 -4.39 1.39
CA PRO A 229 10.99 -3.55 2.59
C PRO A 229 10.64 -2.10 2.26
N CYS A 230 9.67 -1.55 2.97
CA CYS A 230 9.22 -0.17 2.79
C CYS A 230 9.32 0.59 4.12
N ASP A 231 9.74 1.85 4.05
CA ASP A 231 9.63 2.80 5.16
C ASP A 231 8.18 3.32 5.23
N PRO A 232 7.41 2.98 6.30
CA PRO A 232 6.03 3.43 6.44
C PRO A 232 5.87 4.95 6.46
N VAL A 233 6.85 5.68 7.01
CA VAL A 233 6.80 7.14 7.12
C VAL A 233 6.85 7.78 5.74
N ALA A 234 7.81 7.35 4.92
CA ALA A 234 7.97 7.84 3.56
C ALA A 234 6.72 7.52 2.72
N LEU A 235 6.19 6.31 2.90
CA LEU A 235 5.03 5.83 2.16
C LEU A 235 3.74 6.59 2.50
N VAL A 236 3.49 6.90 3.77
CA VAL A 236 2.30 7.70 4.14
C VAL A 236 2.37 9.11 3.55
N ARG A 237 3.55 9.74 3.59
CA ARG A 237 3.77 11.07 3.00
C ARG A 237 3.59 11.08 1.48
N GLU A 238 3.94 9.99 0.82
CA GLU A 238 3.72 9.81 -0.62
C GLU A 238 2.24 9.56 -0.93
N ALA A 239 1.59 8.70 -0.16
CA ALA A 239 0.22 8.26 -0.42
C ALA A 239 -0.83 9.32 -0.05
N ILE A 240 -0.58 10.11 0.98
CA ILE A 240 -1.49 11.15 1.47
C ILE A 240 -0.76 12.49 1.33
N PRO A 241 -0.94 13.21 0.20
CA PRO A 241 -0.33 14.52 0.03
C PRO A 241 -0.83 15.49 1.10
N ALA A 242 -0.03 16.53 1.37
CA ALA A 242 -0.41 17.57 2.32
C ALA A 242 -1.81 18.12 1.98
N ALA A 243 -2.61 18.37 3.02
CA ALA A 243 -3.99 18.80 2.89
C ALA A 243 -4.12 19.97 1.91
N ALA A 244 -5.09 19.88 1.00
CA ALA A 244 -5.44 21.01 0.16
C ALA A 244 -5.97 22.14 1.07
N PRO A 245 -5.73 23.42 0.73
CA PRO A 245 -6.21 24.54 1.55
C PRO A 245 -7.73 24.55 1.77
N ASP A 246 -8.49 23.83 0.93
CA ASP A 246 -9.94 23.71 0.99
C ASP A 246 -10.44 22.39 1.65
N ASP A 247 -9.54 21.57 2.21
CA ASP A 247 -9.95 20.34 2.89
C ASP A 247 -10.72 20.65 4.18
N VAL A 248 -11.96 20.17 4.25
CA VAL A 248 -12.90 20.39 5.35
C VAL A 248 -12.43 19.75 6.67
N ALA A 249 -11.60 18.69 6.59
CA ALA A 249 -10.96 18.05 7.73
C ALA A 249 -9.52 17.65 7.33
N PRO A 250 -8.46 18.29 7.86
CA PRO A 250 -7.09 17.91 7.54
C PRO A 250 -6.70 16.59 8.24
N LEU A 251 -5.85 15.80 7.58
CA LEU A 251 -5.25 14.60 8.19
C LEU A 251 -3.97 14.94 8.94
N HIS A 252 -3.98 14.67 10.25
CA HIS A 252 -2.79 14.75 11.09
C HIS A 252 -2.12 13.39 11.19
N VAL A 253 -0.89 13.28 10.67
CA VAL A 253 -0.10 12.04 10.73
C VAL A 253 0.96 12.16 11.83
N THR A 254 0.92 11.25 12.79
CA THR A 254 1.94 11.09 13.84
C THR A 254 2.64 9.76 13.64
N VAL A 255 3.98 9.74 13.68
CA VAL A 255 4.74 8.49 13.58
C VAL A 255 5.71 8.37 14.74
N ALA A 256 5.66 7.25 15.45
CA ALA A 256 6.60 6.95 16.51
C ALA A 256 8.03 6.83 15.93
N PRO A 257 9.07 7.27 16.68
CA PRO A 257 10.44 7.09 16.25
C PRO A 257 10.83 5.61 16.24
N GLY A 258 11.69 5.22 15.30
CA GLY A 258 12.32 3.88 15.32
C GLY A 258 11.50 2.74 14.70
N ILE A 259 10.49 3.04 13.87
CA ILE A 259 9.77 2.01 13.12
C ILE A 259 10.70 1.42 12.04
N PRO A 260 11.00 0.12 12.06
CA PRO A 260 11.85 -0.49 11.04
C PRO A 260 11.11 -0.61 9.69
N PRO A 261 11.83 -0.71 8.56
CA PRO A 261 11.20 -1.02 7.29
C PRO A 261 10.49 -2.38 7.34
N ILE A 262 9.21 -2.41 6.97
CA ILE A 262 8.39 -3.63 6.97
C ILE A 262 8.21 -4.17 5.56
N LEU A 263 8.10 -5.50 5.43
CA LEU A 263 7.94 -6.16 4.15
C LEU A 263 6.48 -6.08 3.68
N VAL A 264 6.22 -5.24 2.69
CA VAL A 264 4.86 -4.98 2.18
C VAL A 264 4.86 -4.84 0.66
N ARG A 265 3.68 -5.00 0.05
CA ARG A 265 3.46 -4.62 -1.35
C ARG A 265 3.22 -3.11 -1.42
N ARG A 266 4.21 -2.35 -1.87
CA ARG A 266 4.22 -0.87 -1.82
C ARG A 266 2.94 -0.22 -2.34
N ASN A 267 2.50 -0.62 -3.54
CA ASN A 267 1.29 -0.04 -4.16
C ASN A 267 0.01 -0.37 -3.36
N ARG A 268 -0.06 -1.54 -2.75
CA ARG A 268 -1.19 -1.97 -1.91
C ARG A 268 -1.30 -1.18 -0.61
N ILE A 269 -0.18 -1.03 0.09
CA ILE A 269 -0.17 -0.30 1.36
C ILE A 269 -0.34 1.21 1.11
N ALA A 270 0.18 1.75 0.01
CA ALA A 270 -0.12 3.12 -0.42
C ALA A 270 -1.62 3.32 -0.72
N ARG A 271 -2.26 2.34 -1.38
CA ARG A 271 -3.72 2.33 -1.59
C ARG A 271 -4.48 2.32 -0.27
N LEU A 272 -4.08 1.49 0.71
CA LEU A 272 -4.70 1.47 2.03
C LEU A 272 -4.70 2.88 2.66
N PHE A 273 -3.56 3.57 2.62
CA PHE A 273 -3.47 4.95 3.13
C PHE A 273 -4.35 5.94 2.36
N ARG A 274 -4.40 5.86 1.03
CA ARG A 274 -5.32 6.66 0.21
C ARG A 274 -6.79 6.39 0.57
N THR A 275 -7.16 5.13 0.75
CA THR A 275 -8.50 4.71 1.16
C THR A 275 -8.88 5.24 2.53
N LEU A 276 -7.96 5.22 3.51
CA LEU A 276 -8.21 5.81 4.83
C LEU A 276 -8.46 7.33 4.73
N GLY A 277 -7.66 8.04 3.93
CA GLY A 277 -7.87 9.47 3.68
C GLY A 277 -9.19 9.76 2.95
N ALA A 278 -9.57 8.93 1.98
CA ALA A 278 -10.84 9.06 1.26
C ALA A 278 -12.04 8.79 2.19
N LEU A 279 -11.96 7.73 3.00
CA LEU A 279 -12.95 7.39 4.03
C LEU A 279 -13.20 8.59 4.95
N GLY A 280 -12.14 9.18 5.50
CA GLY A 280 -12.31 10.30 6.42
C GLY A 280 -12.90 11.55 5.79
N ARG A 281 -12.54 11.87 4.53
CA ARG A 281 -13.14 13.00 3.79
C ARG A 281 -14.60 12.76 3.43
N ALA A 282 -14.95 11.53 3.05
CA ALA A 282 -16.33 11.17 2.75
C ALA A 282 -17.20 11.11 4.01
N ALA A 283 -16.62 10.73 5.16
CA ALA A 283 -17.34 10.66 6.43
C ALA A 283 -17.53 12.04 7.08
N LEU A 284 -16.52 12.93 7.06
CA LEU A 284 -16.53 14.23 7.76
C LEU A 284 -16.92 15.40 6.86
N THR A 285 -18.12 15.36 6.28
CA THR A 285 -18.62 16.36 5.31
C THR A 285 -18.87 17.76 5.90
N HIS A 286 -19.05 17.85 7.22
CA HIS A 286 -19.41 19.09 7.93
C HIS A 286 -18.29 19.65 8.83
N GLY A 287 -17.07 19.14 8.68
CA GLY A 287 -15.93 19.48 9.54
C GLY A 287 -15.60 18.39 10.56
N GLY A 288 -14.42 18.49 11.17
CA GLY A 288 -13.91 17.52 12.12
C GLY A 288 -12.39 17.42 12.04
N SER A 289 -11.83 16.35 12.61
CA SER A 289 -10.39 16.07 12.51
C SER A 289 -10.14 14.60 12.18
N MET A 290 -9.16 14.37 11.31
CA MET A 290 -8.63 13.03 11.06
C MET A 290 -7.24 12.91 11.68
N ARG A 291 -6.95 11.79 12.35
CA ARG A 291 -5.62 11.48 12.88
C ARG A 291 -5.21 10.08 12.45
N LEU A 292 -3.99 9.94 11.96
CA LEU A 292 -3.34 8.66 11.70
C LEU A 292 -2.08 8.58 12.55
N GLU A 293 -2.06 7.67 13.52
CA GLU A 293 -0.87 7.35 14.30
C GLU A 293 -0.27 6.02 13.85
N ILE A 294 1.04 5.98 13.65
CA ILE A 294 1.78 4.79 13.27
C ILE A 294 2.76 4.46 14.41
N THR A 295 2.66 3.25 14.96
CA THR A 295 3.54 2.75 16.03
C THR A 295 4.06 1.36 15.70
N TYR A 296 5.06 0.90 16.45
CA TYR A 296 5.62 -0.44 16.30
C TYR A 296 5.72 -1.13 17.66
N ASP A 297 5.04 -2.26 17.79
CA ASP A 297 5.16 -3.16 18.94
C ASP A 297 6.32 -4.13 18.66
N ALA A 298 7.48 -3.81 19.24
CA ALA A 298 8.69 -4.61 19.08
C ALA A 298 8.58 -6.02 19.69
N PRO A 299 7.97 -6.24 20.87
CA PRO A 299 7.71 -7.60 21.36
C PRO A 299 6.82 -8.46 20.45
N GLN A 300 5.76 -7.90 19.87
CA GLN A 300 4.82 -8.66 19.03
C GLN A 300 5.21 -8.71 17.54
N ARG A 301 6.22 -7.91 17.14
CA ARG A 301 6.63 -7.71 15.74
C ARG A 301 5.45 -7.24 14.89
N ILE A 302 4.76 -6.20 15.35
CA ILE A 302 3.56 -5.65 14.69
C ILE A 302 3.74 -4.15 14.48
N MET A 303 3.48 -3.69 13.25
CA MET A 303 3.21 -2.28 13.00
C MET A 303 1.73 -2.01 13.24
N SER A 304 1.42 -1.06 14.10
CA SER A 304 0.05 -0.64 14.38
C SER A 304 -0.26 0.69 13.71
N LEU A 305 -1.42 0.78 13.05
CA LEU A 305 -1.99 2.02 12.55
C LEU A 305 -3.26 2.30 13.34
N SER A 306 -3.31 3.46 13.99
CA SER A 306 -4.49 3.97 14.65
C SER A 306 -5.03 5.12 13.82
N PHE A 307 -6.20 4.92 13.20
CA PHE A 307 -6.87 5.93 12.40
C PHE A 307 -8.14 6.39 13.11
N GLN A 308 -8.16 7.65 13.52
CA GLN A 308 -9.24 8.26 14.28
C GLN A 308 -9.92 9.34 13.45
N LEU A 309 -11.25 9.32 13.44
CA LEU A 309 -12.09 10.41 12.98
C LEU A 309 -12.83 10.98 14.18
N SER A 310 -12.79 12.30 14.36
CA SER A 310 -13.55 12.99 15.40
C SER A 310 -14.44 14.05 14.76
N GLY A 311 -15.74 13.99 15.05
CA GLY A 311 -16.77 14.86 14.51
C GLY A 311 -18.02 14.09 14.09
N ALA A 312 -19.08 14.84 13.78
CA ALA A 312 -20.28 14.27 13.18
C ALA A 312 -19.92 13.63 11.83
N HIS A 313 -20.28 12.37 11.63
CA HIS A 313 -19.86 11.60 10.47
C HIS A 313 -21.02 10.86 9.79
N GLU A 314 -20.88 10.67 8.48
CA GLU A 314 -21.82 9.93 7.67
C GLU A 314 -21.52 8.42 7.75
N ARG A 315 -22.36 7.68 8.48
CA ARG A 315 -22.20 6.23 8.67
C ARG A 315 -22.17 5.46 7.34
N GLU A 316 -22.94 5.89 6.34
CA GLU A 316 -22.98 5.25 5.02
C GLU A 316 -21.62 5.31 4.32
N ALA A 317 -20.90 6.44 4.44
CA ALA A 317 -19.54 6.56 3.90
C ALA A 317 -18.59 5.56 4.57
N VAL A 318 -18.67 5.41 5.89
CA VAL A 318 -17.83 4.46 6.63
C VAL A 318 -18.07 3.02 6.17
N GLU A 319 -19.34 2.62 6.07
CA GLU A 319 -19.73 1.28 5.63
C GLU A 319 -19.29 0.99 4.18
N MET A 320 -19.19 2.04 3.34
CA MET A 320 -18.70 1.96 1.97
C MET A 320 -17.19 1.73 1.88
N TYR A 321 -16.36 2.42 2.66
CA TYR A 321 -14.89 2.26 2.57
C TYR A 321 -14.33 1.10 3.37
N LEU A 322 -15.02 0.66 4.43
CA LEU A 322 -14.51 -0.39 5.33
C LEU A 322 -14.13 -1.70 4.61
N PRO A 323 -14.89 -2.23 3.62
CA PRO A 323 -14.50 -3.41 2.85
C PRO A 323 -13.13 -3.27 2.16
N SER A 324 -12.84 -2.08 1.63
CA SER A 324 -11.57 -1.81 0.94
C SER A 324 -10.41 -1.73 1.92
N VAL A 325 -10.63 -1.11 3.09
CA VAL A 325 -9.65 -1.07 4.17
C VAL A 325 -9.36 -2.50 4.66
N HIS A 326 -10.40 -3.27 4.97
CA HIS A 326 -10.28 -4.66 5.42
C HIS A 326 -9.48 -5.50 4.43
N ARG A 327 -9.80 -5.39 3.13
CA ARG A 327 -9.04 -6.10 2.08
C ARG A 327 -7.58 -5.66 2.03
N GLY A 328 -7.31 -4.35 2.10
CA GLY A 328 -5.94 -3.82 2.12
C GLY A 328 -5.11 -4.40 3.25
N VAL A 329 -5.70 -4.49 4.45
CA VAL A 329 -5.07 -5.09 5.63
C VAL A 329 -4.85 -6.59 5.48
N ALA A 330 -5.87 -7.33 5.07
CA ALA A 330 -5.80 -8.79 4.91
C ALA A 330 -4.73 -9.23 3.89
N ARG A 331 -4.47 -8.43 2.84
CA ARG A 331 -3.41 -8.72 1.85
C ARG A 331 -1.99 -8.60 2.39
N HIS A 332 -1.82 -8.04 3.58
CA HIS A 332 -0.57 -8.01 4.33
C HIS A 332 -0.57 -8.97 5.53
N GLY A 333 -1.54 -9.89 5.62
CA GLY A 333 -1.70 -10.79 6.77
C GLY A 333 -2.07 -10.06 8.06
N GLY A 334 -2.58 -8.83 7.95
CA GLY A 334 -2.94 -8.00 9.08
C GLY A 334 -4.35 -8.24 9.60
N GLU A 335 -4.63 -7.59 10.72
CA GLU A 335 -5.93 -7.59 11.38
C GLU A 335 -6.44 -6.16 11.54
N MET A 336 -7.76 -6.00 11.61
CA MET A 336 -8.41 -4.71 11.78
C MET A 336 -9.54 -4.83 12.80
N ALA A 337 -9.60 -3.87 13.72
CA ALA A 337 -10.71 -3.64 14.61
C ALA A 337 -11.30 -2.25 14.37
N LEU A 338 -12.63 -2.16 14.44
CA LEU A 338 -13.38 -0.92 14.35
C LEU A 338 -14.13 -0.71 15.66
N ASP A 339 -13.92 0.43 16.28
CA ASP A 339 -14.78 0.98 17.32
C ASP A 339 -15.43 2.26 16.80
N SER A 340 -16.73 2.42 17.01
CA SER A 340 -17.49 3.55 16.45
C SER A 340 -18.58 4.00 17.41
N SER A 341 -18.62 5.30 17.67
CA SER A 341 -19.71 6.00 18.34
C SER A 341 -20.39 6.97 17.38
N SER A 342 -21.28 7.84 17.85
CA SER A 342 -21.92 8.87 17.01
C SER A 342 -20.98 10.03 16.63
N GLU A 343 -19.89 10.24 17.37
CA GLU A 343 -18.98 11.38 17.20
C GLU A 343 -17.53 10.95 16.93
N GLU A 344 -17.22 9.67 17.11
CA GLU A 344 -15.86 9.16 16.91
C GLU A 344 -15.86 7.82 16.19
N ILE A 345 -14.90 7.66 15.29
CA ILE A 345 -14.55 6.39 14.68
C ILE A 345 -13.09 6.12 14.96
N TYR A 346 -12.81 4.91 15.42
CA TYR A 346 -11.47 4.44 15.71
C TYR A 346 -11.21 3.13 14.97
N LEU A 347 -10.33 3.18 13.98
CA LEU A 347 -9.84 2.02 13.25
C LEU A 347 -8.44 1.67 13.76
N LEU A 348 -8.33 0.49 14.37
CA LEU A 348 -7.04 -0.09 14.75
C LEU A 348 -6.66 -1.16 13.73
N ILE A 349 -5.52 -0.98 13.08
CA ILE A 349 -4.98 -1.90 12.09
C ILE A 349 -3.64 -2.43 12.60
N ALA A 350 -3.44 -3.73 12.54
CA ALA A 350 -2.20 -4.41 12.89
C ALA A 350 -1.64 -5.10 11.64
N ILE A 351 -0.42 -4.75 11.22
CA ILE A 351 0.29 -5.42 10.12
C ILE A 351 1.51 -6.14 10.69
N PRO A 352 1.65 -7.46 10.49
CA PRO A 352 2.79 -8.21 11.00
C PRO A 352 4.09 -7.86 10.27
N ASP A 353 5.18 -7.82 11.03
CA ASP A 353 6.54 -7.74 10.52
C ASP A 353 7.10 -9.16 10.31
N GLU A 354 6.73 -9.76 9.18
CA GLU A 354 7.14 -11.13 8.81
C GLU A 354 8.66 -11.30 8.75
N VAL A 355 9.40 -10.22 8.43
CA VAL A 355 10.87 -10.25 8.41
C VAL A 355 11.43 -10.38 9.82
N ALA A 356 10.92 -9.60 10.77
CA ALA A 356 11.35 -9.72 12.16
C ALA A 356 10.98 -11.07 12.78
N ARG A 357 9.78 -11.59 12.50
CA ARG A 357 9.37 -12.93 12.97
C ARG A 357 10.29 -14.02 12.44
N ALA A 358 10.61 -13.98 11.15
CA ALA A 358 11.57 -14.90 10.54
C ALA A 358 12.98 -14.76 11.14
N LEU A 359 13.39 -13.54 11.54
CA LEU A 359 14.65 -13.32 12.25
C LEU A 359 14.61 -13.83 13.69
N ASP A 360 13.50 -13.69 14.41
CA ASP A 360 13.35 -14.24 15.76
C ASP A 360 13.49 -15.77 15.77
N GLU A 361 12.92 -16.45 14.77
CA GLU A 361 13.06 -17.90 14.59
C GLU A 361 14.47 -18.31 14.16
N TRP A 362 15.11 -17.53 13.28
CA TRP A 362 16.39 -17.88 12.69
C TRP A 362 17.60 -17.50 13.56
N LEU A 363 17.56 -16.33 14.21
CA LEU A 363 18.66 -15.74 14.97
C LEU A 363 18.12 -15.02 16.22
N PRO A 364 17.69 -15.74 17.26
CA PRO A 364 17.17 -15.13 18.49
C PRO A 364 18.13 -14.08 19.08
N GLY A 365 17.59 -12.93 19.50
CA GLY A 365 18.37 -11.82 20.08
C GLY A 365 19.08 -10.91 19.08
N TRP A 366 18.78 -11.04 17.78
CA TRP A 366 19.31 -10.20 16.70
C TRP A 366 19.04 -8.70 16.90
N ASP A 367 17.99 -8.34 17.64
CA ASP A 367 17.61 -6.96 17.94
C ASP A 367 18.59 -6.25 18.90
N THR A 368 19.49 -7.00 19.54
CA THR A 368 20.61 -6.43 20.33
C THR A 368 21.78 -5.95 19.46
N PHE A 369 21.80 -6.29 18.17
CA PHE A 369 22.88 -5.92 17.26
C PHE A 369 22.85 -4.44 16.87
N ALA A 370 23.86 -4.00 16.12
CA ALA A 370 23.94 -2.64 15.63
C ALA A 370 22.82 -2.36 14.62
N PRO A 371 22.33 -1.11 14.51
CA PRO A 371 21.33 -0.76 13.52
C PRO A 371 21.71 -1.17 12.10
N ARG A 372 23.00 -1.06 11.74
CA ARG A 372 23.52 -1.51 10.44
C ARG A 372 23.45 -3.02 10.28
N SER A 373 23.88 -3.78 11.29
CA SER A 373 23.79 -5.25 11.31
C SER A 373 22.34 -5.71 11.19
N ILE A 374 21.44 -5.09 11.95
CA ILE A 374 20.00 -5.30 11.88
C ILE A 374 19.47 -5.07 10.45
N GLN A 375 19.83 -3.95 9.81
CA GLN A 375 19.42 -3.66 8.44
C GLN A 375 19.90 -4.73 7.45
N MET A 376 21.14 -5.19 7.59
CA MET A 376 21.72 -6.26 6.75
C MET A 376 20.99 -7.60 6.95
N LEU A 377 20.66 -7.96 8.18
CA LEU A 377 19.92 -9.19 8.50
C LEU A 377 18.47 -9.12 7.98
N ARG A 378 17.80 -7.98 8.14
CA ARG A 378 16.47 -7.74 7.57
C ARG A 378 16.47 -7.80 6.06
N LEU A 379 17.50 -7.25 5.40
CA LEU A 379 17.68 -7.36 3.96
C LEU A 379 17.74 -8.83 3.53
N LEU A 380 18.52 -9.66 4.23
CA LEU A 380 18.64 -11.10 3.93
C LEU A 380 17.30 -11.83 4.04
N LYS A 381 16.46 -11.51 5.03
CA LYS A 381 15.14 -12.14 5.22
C LYS A 381 14.01 -11.49 4.42
N SER A 382 14.27 -10.40 3.70
CA SER A 382 13.24 -9.70 2.93
C SER A 382 12.81 -10.40 1.62
N GLY A 383 13.55 -11.42 1.18
CA GLY A 383 13.25 -12.16 -0.05
C GLY A 383 13.61 -11.44 -1.36
N GLY A 384 14.19 -10.23 -1.28
CA GLY A 384 14.70 -9.49 -2.43
C GLY A 384 16.04 -10.02 -2.97
N PRO A 385 16.56 -9.45 -4.07
CA PRO A 385 17.90 -9.76 -4.57
C PRO A 385 18.94 -9.28 -3.56
N VAL A 386 19.69 -10.21 -2.98
CA VAL A 386 20.70 -9.92 -1.95
C VAL A 386 22.04 -10.56 -2.28
N PRO A 387 23.16 -10.00 -1.78
CA PRO A 387 24.45 -10.69 -1.80
C PRO A 387 24.36 -12.08 -1.14
N PRO A 388 25.32 -12.99 -1.41
CA PRO A 388 25.35 -14.30 -0.79
C PRO A 388 25.27 -14.22 0.74
N GLU A 389 24.46 -15.10 1.34
CA GLU A 389 24.22 -15.14 2.79
C GLU A 389 25.54 -15.14 3.59
N GLU A 390 26.52 -15.94 3.18
CA GLU A 390 27.81 -16.02 3.86
C GLU A 390 28.57 -14.69 3.89
N LEU A 391 28.44 -13.86 2.85
CA LEU A 391 29.08 -12.55 2.79
C LEU A 391 28.42 -11.59 3.79
N ILE A 392 27.09 -11.59 3.85
CA ILE A 392 26.32 -10.75 4.78
C ILE A 392 26.61 -11.17 6.21
N LEU A 393 26.48 -12.46 6.52
CA LEU A 393 26.76 -12.99 7.86
C LEU A 393 28.21 -12.74 8.28
N GLY A 394 29.16 -12.80 7.33
CA GLY A 394 30.57 -12.51 7.61
C GLY A 394 30.78 -11.05 8.01
N GLY A 395 30.21 -10.13 7.24
CA GLY A 395 30.26 -8.70 7.57
C GLY A 395 29.56 -8.37 8.89
N VAL A 396 28.39 -8.96 9.16
CA VAL A 396 27.66 -8.77 10.43
C VAL A 396 28.47 -9.30 11.62
N LEU A 397 29.08 -10.48 11.49
CA LEU A 397 29.92 -11.06 12.54
C LEU A 397 31.14 -10.18 12.85
N GLU A 398 31.84 -9.71 11.82
CA GLU A 398 32.99 -8.81 12.00
C GLU A 398 32.59 -7.48 12.63
N ASP A 399 31.53 -6.84 12.14
CA ASP A 399 31.01 -5.56 12.67
C ASP A 399 30.58 -5.71 14.15
N GLU A 400 29.89 -6.80 14.52
CA GLU A 400 29.46 -7.03 15.91
C GLU A 400 30.63 -7.37 16.85
N LEU A 401 31.61 -8.16 16.40
CA LEU A 401 32.83 -8.42 17.17
C LEU A 401 33.63 -7.15 17.39
N GLU A 402 33.79 -6.33 16.34
CA GLU A 402 34.48 -5.03 16.44
C GLU A 402 33.74 -4.11 17.42
N ARG A 403 32.44 -3.92 17.25
CA ARG A 403 31.61 -3.06 18.11
C ARG A 403 31.69 -3.45 19.57
N ARG A 404 31.63 -4.76 19.87
CA ARG A 404 31.53 -5.26 21.25
C ARG A 404 32.89 -5.37 21.92
N LEU A 405 33.94 -5.78 21.20
CA LEU A 405 35.27 -6.02 21.77
C LEU A 405 36.17 -4.79 21.72
N LEU A 406 36.27 -4.11 20.56
CA LEU A 406 37.30 -3.07 20.36
C LEU A 406 37.27 -1.96 21.43
N PRO A 407 36.11 -1.40 21.82
CA PRO A 407 36.06 -0.38 22.86
C PRO A 407 36.52 -0.91 24.23
N ARG A 408 36.33 -2.19 24.52
CA ARG A 408 36.70 -2.84 25.79
C ARG A 408 38.17 -3.22 25.84
N LEU A 409 38.77 -3.52 24.69
CA LEU A 409 40.19 -3.85 24.61
C LEU A 409 41.10 -2.62 24.75
N GLY A 410 40.57 -1.43 24.48
CA GLY A 410 41.29 -0.17 24.61
C GLY A 410 41.31 0.45 26.01
N VAL A 411 40.56 -0.11 26.98
CA VAL A 411 40.48 0.47 28.33
C VAL A 411 41.61 -0.02 29.25
N ALA A 412 41.95 0.82 30.23
CA ALA A 412 43.05 0.55 31.18
C ALA A 412 42.94 -0.80 31.92
N PRO A 413 41.74 -1.27 32.36
CA PRO A 413 41.60 -2.59 32.99
C PRO A 413 42.07 -3.73 32.10
N ALA A 414 41.64 -3.76 30.84
CA ALA A 414 42.04 -4.79 29.88
C ALA A 414 43.54 -4.74 29.59
N ALA A 415 44.11 -3.54 29.40
CA ALA A 415 45.55 -3.37 29.16
C ALA A 415 46.40 -3.79 30.37
N THR A 416 45.91 -3.58 31.60
CA THR A 416 46.64 -3.95 32.83
C THR A 416 46.64 -5.46 33.02
N LEU A 417 45.46 -6.07 32.94
CA LEU A 417 45.27 -7.50 33.17
C LEU A 417 45.94 -8.37 32.10
N VAL A 418 46.14 -7.85 30.88
CA VAL A 418 46.84 -8.60 29.84
C VAL A 418 48.29 -8.95 30.21
N HIS A 419 48.90 -8.21 31.15
CA HIS A 419 50.25 -8.53 31.66
C HIS A 419 50.25 -9.71 32.64
N GLU A 420 49.10 -10.00 33.27
CA GLU A 420 48.88 -11.14 34.17
C GLU A 420 48.56 -12.42 33.39
N LEU A 421 48.18 -12.29 32.11
CA LEU A 421 47.83 -13.42 31.25
C LEU A 421 49.08 -14.18 30.79
N THR A 422 49.20 -15.43 31.24
CA THR A 422 50.10 -16.41 30.63
C THR A 422 49.44 -16.97 29.38
N PRO A 423 50.10 -16.97 28.20
CA PRO A 423 49.54 -17.62 27.02
C PRO A 423 49.27 -19.09 27.35
N ARG A 424 47.99 -19.46 27.47
CA ARG A 424 47.56 -20.84 27.71
C ARG A 424 48.04 -21.70 26.54
N SER A 425 48.50 -22.92 26.83
CA SER A 425 48.74 -23.95 25.82
C SER A 425 47.51 -24.08 24.91
N PRO A 426 47.66 -24.29 23.59
CA PRO A 426 46.57 -24.10 22.64
C PRO A 426 45.44 -25.10 22.90
N ALA A 427 44.35 -24.63 23.52
CA ALA A 427 43.12 -25.39 23.67
C ALA A 427 42.23 -25.27 22.42
N LEU A 428 42.44 -24.22 21.61
CA LEU A 428 41.76 -24.02 20.34
C LEU A 428 42.54 -24.73 19.22
N THR A 429 41.85 -25.56 18.44
CA THR A 429 42.41 -26.42 17.39
C THR A 429 43.15 -25.68 16.27
N SER A 430 42.90 -24.38 16.09
CA SER A 430 43.56 -23.53 15.07
C SER A 430 44.45 -22.42 15.67
N SER A 431 44.76 -22.52 16.96
CA SER A 431 45.55 -21.51 17.64
C SER A 431 46.97 -21.43 17.08
N SER A 432 47.48 -20.21 16.94
CA SER A 432 48.83 -19.94 16.42
C SER A 432 49.57 -19.02 17.37
N ALA A 433 50.80 -19.38 17.72
CA ALA A 433 51.66 -18.58 18.57
C ALA A 433 51.86 -17.15 18.02
N GLN A 434 51.97 -17.01 16.68
CA GLN A 434 52.09 -15.70 16.02
C GLN A 434 50.82 -14.85 16.20
N ARG A 435 49.65 -15.48 16.19
CA ARG A 435 48.36 -14.80 16.38
C ARG A 435 48.26 -14.27 17.81
N ILE A 436 48.54 -15.13 18.79
CA ILE A 436 48.55 -14.79 20.22
C ILE A 436 49.55 -13.65 20.48
N GLU A 437 50.76 -13.71 19.92
CA GLU A 437 51.76 -12.66 20.05
C GLU A 437 51.29 -11.33 19.45
N LYS A 438 50.67 -11.37 18.26
CA LYS A 438 50.08 -10.17 17.63
C LYS A 438 48.96 -9.56 18.50
N VAL A 439 48.10 -10.38 19.09
CA VAL A 439 47.04 -9.90 20.00
C VAL A 439 47.65 -9.27 21.26
N LEU A 440 48.48 -10.01 21.99
CA LEU A 440 49.06 -9.57 23.25
C LEU A 440 49.91 -8.30 23.08
N SER A 441 50.69 -8.20 22.00
CA SER A 441 51.50 -7.01 21.72
C SER A 441 50.65 -5.75 21.48
N GLN A 442 49.49 -5.87 20.82
CA GLN A 442 48.59 -4.74 20.63
C GLN A 442 47.85 -4.34 21.90
N LEU A 443 47.38 -5.33 22.69
CA LEU A 443 46.70 -5.08 23.96
C LEU A 443 47.64 -4.45 25.00
N LYS A 444 48.89 -4.93 25.13
CA LYS A 444 49.91 -4.35 26.02
C LYS A 444 50.25 -2.90 25.68
N ARG A 445 50.12 -2.51 24.42
CA ARG A 445 50.30 -1.11 23.96
C ARG A 445 49.08 -0.22 24.25
N GLY A 446 47.96 -0.79 24.67
CA GLY A 446 46.70 -0.08 24.92
C GLY A 446 46.08 0.55 23.67
N ARG A 447 46.51 0.14 22.47
CA ARG A 447 46.03 0.69 21.19
C ARG A 447 45.64 -0.44 20.23
N PRO A 448 44.61 -1.23 20.57
CA PRO A 448 44.14 -2.31 19.70
C PRO A 448 43.61 -1.75 18.38
N LYS A 449 43.92 -2.44 17.27
CA LYS A 449 43.36 -2.14 15.95
C LYS A 449 42.23 -3.11 15.62
N LYS A 450 41.28 -2.70 14.79
CA LYS A 450 40.13 -3.54 14.37
C LYS A 450 40.49 -4.93 13.85
N GLU A 451 41.68 -5.11 13.26
CA GLU A 451 42.17 -6.42 12.79
C GLU A 451 42.17 -7.50 13.88
N ILE A 452 42.35 -7.15 15.16
CA ILE A 452 42.35 -8.13 16.25
C ILE A 452 40.94 -8.54 16.69
N CYS A 453 39.91 -7.88 16.15
CA CYS A 453 38.51 -8.24 16.37
C CYS A 453 37.99 -9.22 15.29
N ALA A 454 38.78 -9.52 14.26
CA ALA A 454 38.43 -10.56 13.29
C ALA A 454 38.26 -11.93 14.00
N PRO A 455 37.37 -12.83 13.52
CA PRO A 455 36.90 -13.99 14.26
C PRO A 455 38.00 -14.82 14.93
N ALA A 456 39.03 -15.19 14.17
CA ALA A 456 40.12 -16.03 14.65
C ALA A 456 40.98 -15.36 15.74
N TYR A 457 41.07 -14.02 15.76
CA TYR A 457 41.76 -13.26 16.80
C TYR A 457 40.85 -13.00 18.00
N ALA A 458 39.57 -12.73 17.75
CA ALA A 458 38.55 -12.57 18.79
C ALA A 458 38.42 -13.84 19.64
N ALA A 459 38.49 -15.04 19.02
CA ALA A 459 38.52 -16.32 19.72
C ALA A 459 39.66 -16.41 20.74
N GLU A 460 40.89 -16.03 20.35
CA GLU A 460 42.05 -16.04 21.25
C GLU A 460 41.86 -15.05 22.40
N ILE A 461 41.37 -13.85 22.10
CA ILE A 461 41.12 -12.82 23.11
C ILE A 461 40.10 -13.30 24.13
N LEU A 462 38.94 -13.77 23.67
CA LEU A 462 37.88 -14.27 24.52
C LEU A 462 38.36 -15.44 25.38
N TRP A 463 39.10 -16.38 24.79
CA TRP A 463 39.66 -17.54 25.51
C TRP A 463 40.68 -17.15 26.59
N MET A 464 41.56 -16.20 26.29
CA MET A 464 42.57 -15.74 27.24
C MET A 464 41.94 -14.96 28.40
N PHE A 465 40.91 -14.17 28.13
CA PHE A 465 40.23 -13.40 29.18
C PHE A 465 39.16 -14.20 29.93
N SER A 466 38.78 -15.40 29.47
CA SER A 466 37.84 -16.29 30.18
C SER A 466 38.48 -17.14 31.28
N VAL A 467 39.69 -16.78 31.75
CA VAL A 467 40.42 -17.53 32.79
C VAL A 467 39.70 -17.50 34.12
N ASP A 468 39.21 -16.32 34.52
CA ASP A 468 38.45 -16.07 35.73
C ASP A 468 37.49 -14.89 35.53
N ALA A 469 36.61 -14.67 36.50
CA ALA A 469 35.61 -13.61 36.45
C ALA A 469 36.22 -12.19 36.37
N ARG A 470 37.39 -11.96 36.97
CA ARG A 470 38.06 -10.64 36.97
C ARG A 470 38.57 -10.30 35.56
N HIS A 471 39.20 -11.25 34.88
CA HIS A 471 39.63 -11.07 33.49
C HIS A 471 38.43 -10.95 32.55
N ALA A 472 37.42 -11.80 32.72
CA ALA A 472 36.23 -11.79 31.89
C ALA A 472 35.50 -10.43 31.96
N ALA A 473 35.31 -9.91 33.18
CA ALA A 473 34.70 -8.61 33.42
C ALA A 473 35.49 -7.45 32.79
N ALA A 474 36.82 -7.56 32.70
CA ALA A 474 37.67 -6.51 32.13
C ALA A 474 37.39 -6.23 30.64
N ILE A 475 36.93 -7.25 29.92
CA ILE A 475 36.50 -7.12 28.51
C ILE A 475 34.97 -7.13 28.36
N GLY A 476 34.23 -7.01 29.47
CA GLY A 476 32.78 -6.87 29.48
C GLY A 476 31.99 -8.19 29.43
N ILE A 477 32.63 -9.34 29.60
CA ILE A 477 31.93 -10.64 29.73
C ILE A 477 31.26 -10.69 31.12
N ARG A 478 29.95 -10.92 31.15
CA ARG A 478 29.19 -11.08 32.40
C ARG A 478 29.41 -12.47 32.99
N ASP A 479 29.32 -12.58 34.32
CA ASP A 479 29.51 -13.84 35.05
C ASP A 479 28.61 -14.98 34.52
N GLY A 480 27.36 -14.67 34.14
CA GLY A 480 26.43 -15.66 33.56
C GLY A 480 26.76 -16.11 32.13
N ALA A 481 27.58 -15.35 31.39
CA ALA A 481 27.96 -15.66 30.01
C ALA A 481 29.31 -16.39 29.92
N LEU A 482 30.08 -16.46 31.01
CA LEU A 482 31.42 -17.07 31.04
C LEU A 482 31.40 -18.54 30.61
N ALA A 483 30.32 -19.27 30.92
CA ALA A 483 30.16 -20.66 30.56
C ALA A 483 30.00 -20.90 29.04
N GLU A 484 29.53 -19.89 28.29
CA GLU A 484 29.30 -19.99 26.84
C GLU A 484 30.54 -19.57 26.01
N VAL A 485 31.49 -18.86 26.63
CA VAL A 485 32.71 -18.35 25.97
C VAL A 485 33.51 -19.47 25.29
N PRO A 486 33.77 -20.64 25.92
CA PRO A 486 34.55 -21.71 25.30
C PRO A 486 33.97 -22.17 23.96
N GLU A 487 32.65 -22.37 23.90
CA GLU A 487 31.99 -22.82 22.69
C GLU A 487 32.03 -21.76 21.59
N LEU A 488 31.78 -20.48 21.91
CA LEU A 488 31.95 -19.39 20.95
C LEU A 488 33.39 -19.34 20.41
N CYS A 489 34.40 -19.50 21.27
CA CYS A 489 35.80 -19.51 20.84
C CYS A 489 36.09 -20.66 19.86
N HIS A 490 35.53 -21.85 20.09
CA HIS A 490 35.68 -22.98 19.18
C HIS A 490 35.07 -22.71 17.80
N VAL A 491 33.89 -22.09 17.75
CA VAL A 491 33.22 -21.73 16.48
C VAL A 491 34.03 -20.67 15.72
N LEU A 492 34.45 -19.61 16.40
CA LEU A 492 35.23 -18.51 15.80
C LEU A 492 36.62 -18.95 15.33
N ALA A 493 37.20 -19.97 15.96
CA ALA A 493 38.50 -20.53 15.62
C ALA A 493 38.41 -21.61 14.51
N ALA A 494 37.22 -22.06 14.12
CA ALA A 494 37.09 -23.12 13.11
C ALA A 494 37.68 -22.70 11.75
N ALA A 495 38.23 -23.65 11.00
CA ALA A 495 38.78 -23.40 9.65
C ALA A 495 37.70 -22.93 8.66
N SER A 496 36.47 -23.43 8.84
CA SER A 496 35.26 -22.93 8.19
C SER A 496 34.31 -22.50 9.30
N ILE A 497 34.15 -21.19 9.49
CA ILE A 497 33.35 -20.62 10.58
C ILE A 497 31.87 -20.78 10.25
N ASP A 498 31.12 -21.43 11.14
CA ASP A 498 29.66 -21.33 11.14
C ASP A 498 29.26 -19.95 11.68
N ARG A 499 29.06 -19.01 10.76
CA ARG A 499 28.80 -17.61 11.08
C ARG A 499 27.45 -17.42 11.78
N LEU A 500 26.47 -18.26 11.45
CA LEU A 500 25.15 -18.19 12.06
C LEU A 500 25.22 -18.66 13.52
N ASP A 501 25.92 -19.78 13.79
CA ASP A 501 26.12 -20.25 15.17
C ASP A 501 26.92 -19.24 16.00
N ALA A 502 27.98 -18.65 15.43
CA ALA A 502 28.74 -17.59 16.09
C ALA A 502 27.85 -16.39 16.46
N LEU A 503 27.00 -15.93 15.53
CA LEU A 503 26.10 -14.80 15.77
C LEU A 503 25.03 -15.12 16.82
N ARG A 504 24.45 -16.33 16.80
CA ARG A 504 23.49 -16.77 17.84
C ARG A 504 24.10 -16.70 19.23
N ARG A 505 25.33 -17.18 19.36
CA ARG A 505 26.09 -17.12 20.61
C ARG A 505 26.41 -15.68 21.02
N ILE A 506 26.81 -14.82 20.08
CA ILE A 506 27.05 -13.39 20.36
C ILE A 506 25.77 -12.66 20.79
N ALA A 507 24.61 -13.01 20.22
CA ALA A 507 23.33 -12.44 20.59
C ALA A 507 22.94 -12.79 22.04
N CYS A 508 23.13 -14.05 22.43
CA CYS A 508 22.87 -14.53 23.80
C CYS A 508 23.89 -14.00 24.82
N MET A 509 25.14 -13.82 24.40
CA MET A 509 26.20 -13.24 25.21
C MET A 509 25.99 -11.73 25.30
N VAL A 510 25.28 -11.30 26.35
CA VAL A 510 25.07 -9.88 26.67
C VAL A 510 26.40 -9.21 27.08
N LEU A 511 27.28 -8.98 26.11
CA LEU A 511 28.29 -7.93 26.17
C LEU A 511 27.48 -6.62 26.06
N PRO A 512 27.30 -5.84 27.14
CA PRO A 512 26.44 -4.67 27.07
C PRO A 512 26.96 -3.75 25.95
N PRO A 513 26.07 -3.31 25.04
CA PRO A 513 26.43 -2.25 24.12
C PRO A 513 26.91 -1.05 24.95
N VAL A 514 28.01 -0.44 24.53
CA VAL A 514 28.53 0.79 25.16
C VAL A 514 27.54 1.92 24.96
#